data_AF-A0A535RZT8-F1
#
_entry.id   AF-A0A535RZT8-F1
#
_cell.length_a   1.000
_cell.length_b   1.000
_cell.length_c   1.000
_cell.angle_alpha   90.00
_cell.angle_beta   90.00
_cell.angle_gamma   90.00
#
_symmetry.space_group_name_H-M   'P 1'
#
loop_
_entity.id
_entity.type
_entity.pdbx_description
1 polymer ?
#
loop_
_entity_poly.entity_id
_entity_poly.type
_entity_poly.pdbx_seq_one_letter_code
_entity_poly.pdbx_strand_id
1 'polypeptide(L)'
;MVHFGATLLVAATLSAPWQVLWNTGLLLGLSGLGGGTYVLIVLRRARRQADYHPVLEDWLWHIVLPLVSYTAIVVAAMLLPGHPVPALFVIAAATVLLLFIGIHNAWDNVTYTAITLSQPQNTSQD
;
A
#
# COMPACT_ATOMS: atom_id res chain seq x y z
N MET A 1 2.52 1.41 -7.11
CA MET A 1 1.40 0.99 -7.97
C MET A 1 0.24 0.35 -7.19
N VAL A 2 0.42 -0.82 -6.56
CA VAL A 2 -0.68 -1.51 -5.83
C VAL A 2 -1.27 -0.65 -4.69
N HIS A 3 -0.43 0.00 -3.88
CA HIS A 3 -0.89 0.88 -2.79
C HIS A 3 -1.67 2.09 -3.31
N PHE A 4 -1.18 2.73 -4.39
CA PHE A 4 -1.88 3.81 -5.06
C PHE A 4 -3.26 3.34 -5.59
N GLY A 5 -3.32 2.18 -6.24
CA GLY A 5 -4.58 1.58 -6.67
C GLY A 5 -5.54 1.33 -5.50
N ALA A 6 -5.02 0.85 -4.36
CA ALA A 6 -5.81 0.65 -3.15
C ALA A 6 -6.40 1.98 -2.62
N THR A 7 -5.68 3.10 -2.69
CA THR A 7 -6.24 4.40 -2.29
C THR A 7 -7.40 4.85 -3.17
N LEU A 8 -7.30 4.65 -4.48
CA LEU A 8 -8.38 4.95 -5.40
C LEU A 8 -9.59 4.05 -5.15
N LEU A 9 -9.36 2.78 -4.84
CA LEU A 9 -10.42 1.84 -4.47
C LEU A 9 -11.15 2.28 -3.19
N VAL A 10 -10.41 2.69 -2.15
CA VAL A 10 -11.00 3.21 -0.91
C VAL A 10 -11.80 4.49 -1.17
N ALA A 11 -11.24 5.43 -1.93
CA ALA A 11 -11.92 6.68 -2.28
C ALA A 11 -13.20 6.45 -3.10
N ALA A 12 -13.14 5.57 -4.12
CA ALA A 12 -14.29 5.20 -4.93
C ALA A 12 -15.36 4.50 -4.07
N THR A 13 -14.94 3.61 -3.17
CA THR A 13 -15.84 2.94 -2.23
C THR A 13 -16.54 3.97 -1.37
N LEU A 14 -15.84 4.90 -0.71
CA LEU A 14 -16.46 5.89 0.16
C LEU A 14 -17.33 6.93 -0.57
N SER A 15 -17.09 7.16 -1.87
CA SER A 15 -17.87 8.11 -2.67
C SER A 15 -19.21 7.54 -3.16
N ALA A 16 -19.38 6.21 -3.13
CA ALA A 16 -20.62 5.59 -3.55
C ALA A 16 -21.77 5.85 -2.55
N PRO A 17 -23.01 6.05 -3.02
CA PRO A 17 -24.16 6.36 -2.16
C PRO A 17 -24.71 5.10 -1.46
N TRP A 18 -23.96 4.59 -0.48
CA TRP A 18 -24.36 3.41 0.28
C TRP A 18 -25.62 3.68 1.12
N GLN A 19 -26.55 2.73 1.08
CA GLN A 19 -27.75 2.76 1.91
C GLN A 19 -27.46 2.30 3.36
N VAL A 20 -26.40 1.50 3.56
CA VAL A 20 -26.02 0.92 4.86
C VAL A 20 -24.49 0.88 5.01
N LEU A 21 -23.98 1.35 6.15
CA LEU A 21 -22.54 1.44 6.45
C LEU A 21 -21.83 0.08 6.52
N TRP A 22 -22.57 -1.00 6.80
CA TRP A 22 -22.03 -2.35 6.87
C TRP A 22 -21.40 -2.81 5.55
N ASN A 23 -22.05 -2.54 4.42
CA ASN A 23 -21.54 -2.93 3.09
C ASN A 23 -20.23 -2.19 2.77
N THR A 24 -20.16 -0.91 3.12
CA THR A 24 -18.95 -0.09 3.02
C THR A 24 -17.83 -0.67 3.89
N GLY A 25 -18.14 -0.99 5.15
CA GLY A 25 -17.19 -1.60 6.09
C GLY A 25 -16.63 -2.93 5.56
N LEU A 26 -17.48 -3.81 5.01
CA LEU A 26 -17.03 -5.08 4.44
C LEU A 26 -16.05 -4.89 3.27
N LEU A 27 -16.34 -4.01 2.32
CA LEU A 27 -15.47 -3.76 1.17
C LEU A 27 -14.13 -3.15 1.59
N LEU A 28 -14.17 -2.19 2.53
CA LEU A 28 -12.97 -1.60 3.09
C LEU A 28 -12.14 -2.63 3.86
N GLY A 29 -12.77 -3.49 4.67
CA GLY A 29 -12.11 -4.57 5.37
C GLY A 29 -11.45 -5.57 4.43
N LEU A 30 -12.14 -5.99 3.36
CA LEU A 30 -11.59 -6.91 2.36
C LEU A 30 -10.42 -6.29 1.59
N SER A 31 -10.52 -5.01 1.19
CA SER A 31 -9.41 -4.32 0.54
C SER A 31 -8.19 -4.19 1.45
N GLY A 32 -8.41 -3.90 2.74
CA GLY A 32 -7.37 -3.87 3.77
C GLY A 32 -6.68 -5.22 3.96
N LEU A 33 -7.46 -6.30 4.08
CA LEU A 33 -6.93 -7.66 4.21
C LEU A 33 -6.15 -8.10 2.98
N GLY A 34 -6.67 -7.82 1.77
CA GLY A 34 -5.99 -8.12 0.52
C GLY A 34 -4.64 -7.41 0.41
N GLY A 35 -4.62 -6.11 0.72
CA GLY A 35 -3.40 -5.30 0.73
C GLY A 35 -2.38 -5.76 1.77
N GLY A 36 -2.82 -6.03 3.00
CA GLY A 36 -1.96 -6.55 4.07
C GLY A 36 -1.37 -7.92 3.72
N THR A 37 -2.18 -8.82 3.16
CA THR A 37 -1.72 -10.13 2.69
C THR A 37 -0.67 -10.00 1.59
N TYR A 38 -0.86 -9.08 0.64
CA TYR A 38 0.13 -8.80 -0.39
C TYR A 38 1.48 -8.35 0.20
N VAL A 39 1.45 -7.42 1.18
CA VAL A 39 2.66 -6.96 1.87
C VAL A 39 3.38 -8.11 2.58
N LEU A 40 2.65 -9.01 3.23
CA LEU A 40 3.23 -10.19 3.89
C LEU A 40 3.88 -11.16 2.88
N ILE A 41 3.28 -11.33 1.70
CA ILE A 41 3.85 -12.13 0.62
C ILE A 41 5.16 -11.50 0.12
N VAL A 42 5.17 -10.18 -0.11
CA VAL A 42 6.36 -9.43 -0.52
C VAL A 42 7.47 -9.55 0.52
N LEU A 43 7.13 -9.39 1.81
CA LEU A 43 8.07 -9.57 2.92
C LEU A 43 8.67 -10.98 2.94
N ARG A 44 7.83 -12.01 2.79
CA ARG A 44 8.27 -13.40 2.77
C ARG A 44 9.21 -13.67 1.59
N ARG A 45 8.96 -13.06 0.43
CA ARG A 45 9.81 -13.16 -0.75
C ARG A 45 11.14 -12.44 -0.54
N ALA A 46 11.12 -11.22 0.00
CA ALA A 46 12.32 -10.44 0.30
C ALA A 46 13.24 -11.16 1.29
N ARG A 47 12.69 -11.72 2.38
CA ARG A 47 13.47 -12.50 3.37
C ARG A 47 14.09 -13.79 2.81
N ARG A 48 13.57 -14.33 1.70
CA ARG A 48 14.15 -15.51 1.04
C ARG A 48 15.29 -15.16 0.09
N GLN A 49 15.44 -13.90 -0.29
CA GLN A 49 16.53 -13.40 -1.14
C GLN A 49 17.66 -12.90 -0.23
N ALA A 50 18.36 -13.84 0.39
CA ALA A 50 19.29 -13.59 1.51
C ALA A 50 20.56 -12.77 1.15
N ASP A 51 20.82 -12.52 -0.14
CA ASP A 51 22.02 -11.81 -0.60
C ASP A 51 21.88 -10.28 -0.65
N TYR A 52 20.67 -9.73 -0.48
CA TYR A 52 20.46 -8.29 -0.40
C TYR A 52 20.36 -7.85 1.06
N HIS A 53 21.20 -6.90 1.48
CA HIS A 53 21.05 -6.21 2.77
C HIS A 53 20.14 -5.00 2.58
N PRO A 54 18.82 -5.11 2.85
CA PRO A 54 17.92 -3.99 2.67
C PRO A 54 18.28 -2.87 3.65
N VAL A 55 18.33 -1.64 3.13
CA VAL A 55 18.52 -0.44 3.95
C VAL A 55 17.26 -0.23 4.80
N LEU A 56 17.39 0.39 5.97
CA LEU A 56 16.26 0.65 6.88
C LEU A 56 15.10 1.38 6.18
N GLU A 57 15.43 2.28 5.25
CA GLU A 57 14.47 3.03 4.45
C GLU A 57 13.59 2.12 3.58
N ASP A 58 14.17 1.14 2.90
CA ASP A 58 13.43 0.17 2.08
C ASP A 58 12.43 -0.61 2.93
N TRP A 59 12.85 -1.03 4.13
CA TRP A 59 12.00 -1.75 5.07
C TRP A 59 10.82 -0.90 5.54
N LEU A 60 11.08 0.37 5.86
CA LEU A 60 10.06 1.29 6.33
C LEU A 60 9.00 1.53 5.25
N TRP A 61 9.42 1.85 4.03
CA TRP A 61 8.52 2.19 2.92
C TRP A 61 7.82 1.00 2.26
N HIS A 62 8.48 -0.16 2.19
CA HIS A 62 7.92 -1.32 1.50
C HIS A 62 7.17 -2.29 2.40
N ILE A 63 7.47 -2.30 3.71
CA ILE A 63 6.90 -3.28 4.64
C ILE A 63 6.14 -2.61 5.78
N VAL A 64 6.79 -1.76 6.56
CA VAL A 64 6.22 -1.27 7.83
C VAL A 64 5.05 -0.32 7.59
N LEU A 65 5.25 0.76 6.82
CA LEU A 65 4.20 1.75 6.57
C LEU A 65 2.98 1.16 5.83
N PRO A 66 3.16 0.32 4.79
CA PRO A 66 2.04 -0.36 4.15
C PRO A 66 1.27 -1.27 5.11
N LEU A 67 1.97 -2.07 5.92
CA LEU A 67 1.33 -2.99 6.85
C LEU A 67 0.52 -2.24 7.90
N VAL A 68 1.08 -1.18 8.50
CA VAL A 68 0.38 -0.31 9.45
C VAL A 68 -0.89 0.26 8.83
N SER A 69 -0.80 0.76 7.60
CA SER A 69 -1.94 1.34 6.90
C SER A 69 -3.05 0.33 6.65
N TYR A 70 -2.72 -0.85 6.13
CA TYR A 70 -3.71 -1.89 5.85
C TYR A 70 -4.34 -2.45 7.11
N THR A 71 -3.56 -2.66 8.19
CA THR A 71 -4.11 -3.05 9.49
C THR A 71 -5.04 -1.98 10.05
N ALA A 72 -4.67 -0.70 9.95
CA ALA A 72 -5.53 0.40 10.39
C ALA A 72 -6.85 0.44 9.62
N ILE A 73 -6.84 0.22 8.31
CA ILE A 73 -8.07 0.13 7.49
C ILE A 73 -8.94 -1.03 7.95
N VAL A 74 -8.37 -2.22 8.19
CA VAL A 74 -9.14 -3.40 8.65
C VAL A 74 -9.80 -3.13 10.00
N VAL A 75 -9.05 -2.60 10.97
CA VAL A 75 -9.57 -2.30 12.31
C VAL A 75 -10.65 -1.21 12.24
N ALA A 76 -10.41 -0.13 11.50
CA ALA A 76 -11.37 0.95 11.34
C ALA A 76 -12.65 0.49 10.61
N ALA A 77 -12.52 -0.38 9.61
CA ALA A 77 -13.66 -0.97 8.91
C ALA A 77 -14.55 -1.81 9.84
N MET A 78 -13.98 -2.57 10.77
CA MET A 78 -14.73 -3.32 11.79
C MET A 78 -15.46 -2.40 12.77
N LEU A 79 -14.85 -1.26 13.13
CA LEU A 79 -15.42 -0.29 14.06
C LEU A 79 -16.42 0.68 13.40
N LEU A 80 -16.45 0.75 12.07
CA LEU A 80 -17.26 1.70 11.29
C LEU A 80 -18.76 1.72 11.66
N PRO A 81 -19.44 0.57 11.89
CA PRO A 81 -20.85 0.58 12.28
C PRO A 81 -21.12 1.15 13.67
N GLY A 82 -20.17 1.01 14.61
CA GLY A 82 -20.31 1.44 16.01
C GLY A 82 -19.76 2.84 16.28
N HIS A 83 -18.70 3.24 15.58
CA HIS A 83 -17.99 4.49 15.79
C HIS A 83 -17.60 5.14 14.44
N PRO A 84 -18.59 5.63 13.66
CA PRO A 84 -18.37 6.02 12.26
C PRO A 84 -17.39 7.19 12.11
N VAL A 85 -17.49 8.22 12.95
CA VAL A 85 -16.63 9.41 12.88
C VAL A 85 -15.15 9.07 13.07
N PRO A 86 -14.72 8.47 14.20
CA PRO A 86 -13.30 8.14 14.39
C PRO A 86 -12.82 7.07 13.41
N ALA A 87 -13.65 6.11 13.01
CA ALA A 87 -13.30 5.11 12.01
C ALA A 87 -12.98 5.76 10.65
N LEU A 88 -13.79 6.71 10.19
CA LEU A 88 -13.55 7.44 8.95
C LEU A 88 -12.26 8.28 9.00
N PHE A 89 -11.94 8.90 10.14
CA PHE A 89 -10.66 9.60 10.31
C PHE A 89 -9.46 8.65 10.19
N VAL A 90 -9.53 7.47 10.80
CA VAL A 90 -8.48 6.45 10.69
C VAL A 90 -8.34 5.95 9.26
N ILE A 91 -9.46 5.66 8.58
CA ILE A 91 -9.47 5.27 7.16
C ILE A 91 -8.86 6.36 6.30
N ALA A 92 -9.22 7.63 6.52
CA ALA A 92 -8.67 8.75 5.77
C ALA A 92 -7.15 8.88 5.97
N ALA A 93 -6.67 8.84 7.22
CA ALA A 93 -5.25 8.91 7.54
C ALA A 93 -4.45 7.76 6.90
N ALA A 94 -4.95 6.53 7.01
CA ALA A 94 -4.32 5.35 6.39
C ALA A 94 -4.34 5.42 4.85
N THR A 95 -5.42 5.95 4.27
CA THR A 95 -5.53 6.13 2.81
C THR A 95 -4.54 7.18 2.31
N VAL A 96 -4.39 8.30 3.01
CA VAL A 96 -3.39 9.33 2.68
C VAL A 96 -1.98 8.76 2.79
N LEU A 97 -1.69 7.96 3.82
CA LEU A 97 -0.40 7.31 3.97
C LEU A 97 -0.12 6.34 2.80
N LEU A 98 -1.08 5.49 2.43
CA LEU A 98 -0.98 4.60 1.26
C LEU A 98 -0.78 5.38 -0.05
N LEU A 99 -1.32 6.60 -0.14
CA LEU A 99 -1.18 7.45 -1.33
C LEU A 99 0.27 7.92 -1.45
N PHE A 100 0.84 8.45 -0.38
CA PHE A 100 2.24 8.87 -0.35
C PHE A 100 3.19 7.70 -0.63
N ILE A 101 2.98 6.55 0.01
CA ILE A 101 3.74 5.32 -0.29
C ILE A 101 3.59 4.96 -1.78
N GLY A 102 2.36 4.99 -2.30
CA GLY A 102 2.08 4.64 -3.68
C GLY A 102 2.80 5.53 -4.71
N ILE A 103 2.89 6.83 -4.42
CA ILE A 103 3.60 7.84 -5.22
C ILE A 103 5.11 7.63 -5.12
N HIS A 104 5.65 7.45 -3.91
CA HIS A 104 7.07 7.20 -3.69
C HIS A 104 7.53 5.94 -4.44
N ASN A 105 6.83 4.81 -4.27
CA ASN A 105 7.17 3.57 -4.95
C ASN A 105 7.01 3.66 -6.47
N ALA A 106 6.13 4.53 -6.98
CA ALA A 106 6.01 4.77 -8.42
C ALA A 106 7.19 5.58 -8.95
N TRP A 107 7.61 6.58 -8.19
CA TRP A 107 8.79 7.39 -8.50
C TRP A 107 10.07 6.55 -8.50
N ASP A 108 10.27 5.69 -7.50
CA ASP A 108 11.43 4.79 -7.42
C ASP A 108 11.52 3.88 -8.64
N ASN A 109 10.39 3.33 -9.10
CA ASN A 109 10.37 2.47 -10.27
C ASN A 109 10.71 3.24 -11.56
N VAL A 110 10.19 4.47 -11.71
CA VAL A 110 10.51 5.34 -12.86
C VAL A 110 11.98 5.73 -12.86
N THR A 111 12.52 6.14 -11.72
CA THR A 111 13.95 6.51 -11.60
C THR A 111 14.86 5.32 -11.86
N TYR A 112 14.55 4.16 -11.29
CA TYR A 112 15.28 2.92 -11.56
C TYR A 112 15.28 2.57 -13.06
N THR A 113 14.10 2.62 -13.70
CA THR A 113 13.96 2.32 -15.13
C THR A 113 14.71 3.34 -15.98
N ALA A 114 14.60 4.64 -15.67
CA ALA A 114 15.27 5.70 -16.40
C ALA A 114 16.80 5.58 -16.29
N ILE A 115 17.33 5.31 -15.09
CA ILE A 115 18.77 5.10 -14.87
C ILE A 115 19.25 3.84 -15.60
N THR A 116 18.49 2.74 -15.50
CA THR A 116 18.84 1.47 -16.17
C THR A 116 18.84 1.61 -17.69
N LEU A 117 17.91 2.36 -18.27
CA LEU A 117 17.86 2.64 -19.71
C LEU A 117 18.92 3.66 -20.17
N SER A 118 19.36 4.55 -19.27
CA SER A 118 20.36 5.57 -19.57
C SER A 118 21.79 5.07 -19.41
N GLN A 119 22.02 3.94 -18.75
CA GLN A 119 23.29 3.23 -18.83
C GLN A 119 23.42 2.67 -20.26
N PRO A 120 24.35 3.19 -21.09
CA PRO A 120 24.67 2.53 -22.34
C PRO A 120 25.06 1.10 -21.99
N GLN A 121 24.64 0.13 -22.80
CA GLN A 121 25.26 -1.19 -22.80
C GLN A 121 26.78 -0.98 -23.01
N ASN A 122 27.55 -0.84 -21.93
CA ASN A 122 28.98 -1.14 -21.92
C ASN A 122 29.15 -2.67 -22.00
N THR A 123 28.52 -3.27 -23.01
CA THR A 123 28.97 -4.49 -23.66
C THR A 123 29.61 -4.04 -24.97
N SER A 124 30.75 -3.38 -24.83
CA SER A 124 31.79 -3.36 -25.85
C SER A 124 33.02 -3.99 -25.21
N GLN A 125 33.21 -5.27 -25.54
CA GLN A 125 34.49 -5.97 -25.71
C GLN A 125 35.39 -6.15 -24.46
N ASP A 126 35.52 -7.38 -23.97
CA ASP A 126 36.53 -8.36 -24.41
C ASP A 126 36.16 -9.80 -23.99
#